data_AF-A0A8C5W920-F1
#
_entry.id   AF-A0A8C5W920-F1
#
_cell.length_a   1.000
_cell.length_b   1.000
_cell.length_c   1.000
_cell.angle_alpha   90.00
_cell.angle_beta   90.00
_cell.angle_gamma   90.00
#
_symmetry.space_group_name_H-M   'P 1'
#
loop_
_entity.id
_entity.type
_entity.pdbx_description
1 polymer ?
#
loop_
_entity_poly.entity_id
_entity_poly.type
_entity_poly.pdbx_seq_one_letter_code
_entity_poly.pdbx_strand_id
1 'polypeptide(L)'
;MKPLSLLLTVALDLVAAVSAGPAVIECWFVEDASGSNLAKRPAALLLRQGPGGPPPRLDLDPKLYLRVHDPAGALQDALRRYPRGAPAPHCELSRFVPLPASANWASGLTPEQSCPRALDGAWLMVSMSSSYTIPACLPWAAEPRSPWR
;
A
#
# COMPACT_ATOMS: atom_id res chain seq x y z
N MET A 1 -5.92 -7.28 45.31
CA MET A 1 -5.16 -6.41 44.36
C MET A 1 -4.59 -7.14 43.13
N LYS A 2 -4.49 -8.48 43.10
CA LYS A 2 -3.95 -9.23 41.97
C LYS A 2 -4.87 -9.49 40.75
N PRO A 3 -6.21 -9.57 40.86
CA PRO A 3 -7.03 -9.93 39.68
C PRO A 3 -7.18 -8.76 38.69
N LEU A 4 -7.15 -7.51 39.18
CA LEU A 4 -7.27 -6.32 38.33
C LEU A 4 -6.05 -6.14 37.42
N SER A 5 -4.86 -6.47 37.92
CA SER A 5 -3.61 -6.37 37.16
C SER A 5 -3.52 -7.42 36.06
N LEU A 6 -4.03 -8.64 36.32
CA LEU A 6 -4.12 -9.72 35.34
C LEU A 6 -5.13 -9.42 34.23
N LEU A 7 -6.27 -8.81 34.59
CA LEU A 7 -7.26 -8.35 33.63
C LEU A 7 -6.72 -7.23 32.74
N LEU A 8 -5.92 -6.30 33.29
CA LEU A 8 -5.31 -5.22 32.53
C LEU A 8 -4.27 -5.73 31.51
N THR A 9 -3.44 -6.71 31.89
CA THR A 9 -2.45 -7.30 30.97
C THR A 9 -3.12 -8.07 29.83
N VAL A 10 -4.16 -8.87 30.13
CA VAL A 10 -4.92 -9.60 29.12
C VAL A 10 -5.64 -8.64 28.16
N ALA A 11 -6.20 -7.54 28.69
CA ALA A 11 -6.82 -6.52 27.85
C ALA A 11 -5.81 -5.79 26.94
N LEU A 12 -4.61 -5.47 27.42
CA LEU A 12 -3.56 -4.86 26.59
C LEU A 12 -3.08 -5.83 25.49
N ASP A 13 -2.91 -7.10 25.79
CA ASP A 13 -2.47 -8.11 24.82
C ASP A 13 -3.52 -8.39 23.74
N LEU A 14 -4.82 -8.39 24.10
CA LEU A 14 -5.90 -8.47 23.11
C LEU A 14 -5.98 -7.21 22.24
N VAL A 15 -5.78 -6.01 22.80
CA VAL A 15 -5.84 -4.76 22.02
C VAL A 15 -4.70 -4.68 20.99
N ALA A 16 -3.52 -5.19 21.32
CA ALA A 16 -2.37 -5.25 20.41
C ALA A 16 -2.58 -6.27 19.27
N ALA A 17 -3.15 -7.44 19.56
CA ALA A 17 -3.40 -8.49 18.56
C ALA A 17 -4.49 -8.11 17.54
N VAL A 18 -5.47 -7.30 17.94
CA VAL A 18 -6.67 -7.06 17.12
C VAL A 18 -6.50 -5.84 16.20
N SER A 19 -5.45 -5.01 16.33
CA SER A 19 -5.25 -3.80 15.51
C SER A 19 -4.36 -3.93 14.28
N ALA A 20 -3.94 -5.15 13.97
CA ALA A 20 -3.12 -5.39 12.83
C ALA A 20 -4.02 -5.44 11.56
N GLY A 21 -3.91 -4.46 10.63
CA GLY A 21 -4.52 -4.53 9.28
C GLY A 21 -4.09 -5.78 8.46
N PRO A 22 -4.19 -5.81 7.12
CA PRO A 22 -3.66 -6.95 6.36
C PRO A 22 -2.14 -7.12 6.59
N ALA A 23 -1.67 -8.36 6.79
CA ALA A 23 -0.22 -8.65 6.87
C ALA A 23 0.40 -8.88 5.48
N VAL A 24 -0.41 -9.40 4.56
CA VAL A 24 -0.08 -9.67 3.16
C VAL A 24 -1.25 -9.16 2.31
N ILE A 25 -0.95 -8.64 1.12
CA ILE A 25 -1.94 -8.31 0.09
C ILE A 25 -1.64 -9.14 -1.14
N GLU A 26 -2.61 -9.94 -1.56
CA GLU A 26 -2.54 -10.70 -2.79
C GLU A 26 -2.77 -9.76 -3.98
N CYS A 27 -1.91 -9.87 -4.99
CA CYS A 27 -1.87 -8.99 -6.15
C CYS A 27 -1.75 -9.80 -7.44
N TRP A 28 -2.10 -9.16 -8.54
CA TRP A 28 -1.79 -9.66 -9.88
C TRP A 28 -0.63 -8.88 -10.47
N PHE A 29 0.45 -9.55 -10.83
CA PHE A 29 1.47 -8.97 -11.68
C PHE A 29 1.04 -9.06 -13.13
N VAL A 30 0.97 -7.91 -13.80
CA VAL A 30 0.45 -7.78 -15.16
C VAL A 30 1.54 -7.28 -16.09
N GLU A 31 1.60 -7.90 -17.27
CA GLU A 31 2.54 -7.54 -18.32
C GLU A 31 1.87 -7.69 -19.67
N ASP A 32 2.24 -6.81 -20.59
CA ASP A 32 1.90 -6.97 -21.99
C ASP A 32 2.51 -8.28 -22.49
N ALA A 33 1.66 -9.18 -22.95
CA ALA A 33 2.09 -10.35 -23.70
C ALA A 33 2.10 -10.01 -25.20
N SER A 34 2.66 -10.88 -26.01
CA SER A 34 2.68 -10.69 -27.47
C SER A 34 1.26 -10.46 -28.03
N GLY A 35 1.08 -9.37 -28.79
CA GLY A 35 -0.21 -8.99 -29.37
C GLY A 35 -1.04 -8.12 -28.43
N SER A 36 -2.37 -8.24 -28.48
CA SER A 36 -3.32 -7.52 -27.61
C SER A 36 -3.66 -8.29 -26.32
N ASN A 37 -2.76 -9.16 -25.87
CA ASN A 37 -3.04 -10.07 -24.75
C ASN A 37 -2.28 -9.60 -23.50
N LEU A 38 -2.92 -9.72 -22.33
CA LEU A 38 -2.34 -9.34 -21.04
C LEU A 38 -2.05 -10.61 -20.25
N ALA A 39 -0.78 -10.84 -19.92
CA ALA A 39 -0.39 -11.93 -19.02
C ALA A 39 -0.62 -11.48 -17.57
N LYS A 40 -1.22 -12.37 -16.76
CA LYS A 40 -1.39 -12.16 -15.32
C LYS A 40 -0.71 -13.28 -14.56
N ARG A 41 0.06 -12.93 -13.53
CA ARG A 41 0.76 -13.87 -12.66
C ARG A 41 0.44 -13.55 -11.20
N PRO A 42 0.25 -14.54 -10.33
CA PRO A 42 0.00 -14.28 -8.93
C PRO A 42 1.24 -13.66 -8.29
N ALA A 43 1.02 -12.68 -7.43
CA ALA A 43 2.04 -11.93 -6.72
C ALA A 43 1.50 -11.56 -5.33
N ALA A 44 2.38 -11.19 -4.40
CA ALA A 44 1.94 -10.73 -3.09
C ALA A 44 2.88 -9.66 -2.51
N LEU A 45 2.29 -8.70 -1.80
CA LEU A 45 2.98 -7.68 -1.04
C LEU A 45 2.97 -8.04 0.45
N LEU A 46 4.16 -8.20 1.03
CA LEU A 46 4.35 -8.44 2.46
C LEU A 46 4.56 -7.11 3.19
N LEU A 47 3.59 -6.73 4.03
CA LEU A 47 3.55 -5.43 4.71
C LEU A 47 4.20 -5.46 6.09
N ARG A 48 4.10 -6.59 6.78
CA ARG A 48 4.67 -6.77 8.12
C ARG A 48 5.39 -8.09 8.23
N GLN A 49 6.50 -8.09 8.96
CA GLN A 49 7.22 -9.30 9.31
C GLN A 49 7.01 -9.62 10.78
N GLY A 50 6.63 -10.85 11.06
CA GLY A 50 6.74 -11.39 12.41
C GLY A 50 8.19 -11.75 12.74
N PRO A 51 8.49 -12.15 13.99
CA PRO A 51 9.84 -12.54 14.43
C PRO A 51 10.48 -13.71 13.66
N GLY A 52 9.77 -14.37 12.74
CA GLY A 52 10.23 -15.53 11.97
C GLY A 52 10.45 -15.29 10.47
N GLY A 53 10.49 -14.03 10.02
CA GLY A 53 10.61 -13.69 8.59
C GLY A 53 9.30 -13.89 7.80
N PRO A 54 9.31 -13.71 6.46
CA PRO A 54 8.16 -13.97 5.61
C PRO A 54 7.72 -15.44 5.70
N PRO A 55 6.42 -15.75 5.80
CA PRO A 55 5.96 -17.12 5.58
C PRO A 55 6.33 -17.55 4.15
N PRO A 56 6.85 -18.77 3.95
CA PRO A 56 7.19 -19.26 2.62
C PRO A 56 5.93 -19.40 1.75
N ARG A 57 6.00 -18.93 0.50
CA ARG A 57 4.92 -19.01 -0.50
C ARG A 57 5.41 -19.79 -1.72
N LEU A 58 5.19 -21.10 -1.70
CA LEU A 58 5.60 -22.02 -2.78
C LEU A 58 4.75 -21.89 -4.05
N ASP A 59 3.59 -21.26 -3.92
CA ASP A 59 2.64 -20.97 -4.99
C ASP A 59 2.99 -19.70 -5.79
N LEU A 60 3.94 -18.90 -5.31
CA LEU A 60 4.36 -17.65 -5.93
C LEU A 60 5.76 -17.76 -6.54
N ASP A 61 6.01 -17.01 -7.62
CA ASP A 61 7.38 -16.70 -8.01
C ASP A 61 8.04 -15.90 -6.87
N PRO A 62 9.20 -16.33 -6.33
CA PRO A 62 9.89 -15.59 -5.27
C PRO A 62 10.19 -14.13 -5.63
N LYS A 63 10.33 -13.80 -6.92
CA LYS A 63 10.52 -12.42 -7.40
C LYS A 63 9.26 -11.58 -7.34
N LEU A 64 8.09 -12.20 -7.18
CA LEU A 64 6.78 -11.56 -7.08
C LEU A 64 6.20 -11.64 -5.65
N TYR A 65 6.97 -12.16 -4.70
CA TYR A 65 6.65 -12.05 -3.27
C TYR A 65 7.49 -10.92 -2.65
N LEU A 66 6.94 -9.70 -2.69
CA LEU A 66 7.70 -8.48 -2.45
C LEU A 66 7.54 -8.01 -1.01
N ARG A 67 8.67 -7.83 -0.32
CA ARG A 67 8.68 -7.15 0.99
C ARG A 67 8.55 -5.65 0.77
N VAL A 68 7.51 -5.06 1.34
CA VAL A 68 7.29 -3.62 1.28
C VAL A 68 8.16 -2.92 2.33
N HIS A 69 9.02 -2.03 1.85
CA HIS A 69 9.67 -1.02 2.68
C HIS A 69 9.08 0.33 2.31
N ASP A 70 8.31 0.92 3.22
CA ASP A 70 7.61 2.20 3.02
C ASP A 70 8.13 3.23 4.03
N PRO A 71 9.19 3.99 3.70
CA PRO A 71 9.80 4.96 4.60
C PRO A 71 8.88 6.15 4.92
N ALA A 72 8.03 6.55 3.97
CA ALA A 72 7.09 7.64 4.15
C ALA A 72 5.86 7.24 4.99
N GLY A 73 5.57 5.94 5.06
CA GLY A 73 4.52 5.35 5.92
C GLY A 73 3.11 5.44 5.34
N ALA A 74 2.89 6.16 4.24
CA ALA A 74 1.57 6.44 3.70
C ALA A 74 0.81 5.16 3.30
N LEU A 75 1.49 4.18 2.70
CA LEU A 75 0.88 2.92 2.28
C LEU A 75 0.52 2.07 3.52
N GLN A 76 1.45 1.94 4.46
CA GLN A 76 1.20 1.20 5.69
C GLN A 76 0.06 1.81 6.51
N ASP A 77 -0.02 3.13 6.61
CA ASP A 77 -1.05 3.83 7.37
C ASP A 77 -2.43 3.78 6.69
N ALA A 78 -2.47 3.82 5.36
CA ALA A 78 -3.69 3.56 4.59
C ALA A 78 -4.26 2.17 4.92
N LEU A 79 -3.39 1.17 4.97
CA LEU A 79 -3.78 -0.23 5.20
C LEU A 79 -4.06 -0.57 6.66
N ARG A 80 -3.43 0.11 7.61
CA ARG A 80 -3.79 0.04 9.03
C ARG A 80 -5.20 0.57 9.29
N ARG A 81 -5.62 1.60 8.54
CA ARG A 81 -6.96 2.21 8.64
C ARG A 81 -8.02 1.48 7.81
N TYR A 82 -7.63 0.49 6.99
CA TYR A 82 -8.56 -0.27 6.19
C TYR A 82 -9.55 -1.05 7.09
N PRO A 83 -10.87 -1.05 6.80
CA PRO A 83 -11.84 -1.63 7.70
C PRO A 83 -11.58 -3.12 7.97
N ARG A 84 -11.62 -3.51 9.24
CA ARG A 84 -11.46 -4.92 9.61
C ARG A 84 -12.64 -5.74 9.10
N GLY A 85 -12.36 -6.91 8.56
CA GLY A 85 -13.37 -7.80 7.98
C GLY A 85 -13.89 -7.37 6.61
N ALA A 86 -13.45 -6.23 6.07
CA ALA A 86 -13.72 -5.90 4.68
C ALA A 86 -12.96 -6.86 3.74
N PRO A 87 -13.51 -7.15 2.55
CA PRO A 87 -12.79 -7.82 1.47
C PRO A 87 -11.42 -7.19 1.19
N ALA A 88 -10.45 -8.02 0.82
CA ALA A 88 -9.14 -7.54 0.41
C ALA A 88 -9.27 -6.56 -0.77
N PRO A 89 -8.50 -5.47 -0.80
CA PRO A 89 -8.49 -4.57 -1.94
C PRO A 89 -8.02 -5.31 -3.21
N HIS A 90 -8.53 -4.92 -4.36
CA HIS A 90 -7.94 -5.34 -5.63
C HIS A 90 -6.54 -4.72 -5.73
N CYS A 91 -5.56 -5.53 -6.08
CA CYS A 91 -4.17 -5.12 -6.20
C CYS A 91 -3.58 -5.58 -7.53
N GLU A 92 -2.92 -4.65 -8.23
CA GLU A 92 -2.22 -4.89 -9.48
C GLU A 92 -0.79 -4.35 -9.39
N LEU A 93 0.16 -5.12 -9.91
CA LEU A 93 1.57 -4.80 -10.02
C LEU A 93 1.94 -4.76 -11.50
N SER A 94 2.62 -3.71 -11.94
CA SER A 94 3.12 -3.61 -13.32
C SER A 94 4.52 -3.03 -13.35
N ARG A 95 5.23 -3.20 -14.48
CA ARG A 95 6.54 -2.55 -14.67
C ARG A 95 6.35 -1.06 -14.87
N PHE A 96 7.14 -0.27 -14.14
CA PHE A 96 7.19 1.18 -14.31
C PHE A 96 8.52 1.58 -14.94
N VAL A 97 8.48 2.54 -15.87
CA VAL A 97 9.66 3.15 -16.45
C VAL A 97 9.59 4.65 -16.15
N PRO A 98 10.53 5.21 -15.38
CA PRO A 98 10.54 6.64 -15.10
C PRO A 98 10.80 7.40 -16.40
N LEU A 99 9.83 8.21 -16.82
CA LEU A 99 9.91 9.06 -18.00
C LEU A 99 9.40 10.46 -17.66
N PRO A 100 9.89 11.51 -18.33
CA PRO A 100 9.31 12.84 -18.21
C PRO A 100 7.82 12.84 -18.54
N ALA A 101 7.07 13.71 -17.87
CA ALA A 101 5.65 13.88 -18.14
C ALA A 101 5.43 14.32 -19.59
N SER A 102 4.46 13.73 -20.28
CA SER A 102 4.13 14.07 -21.67
C SER A 102 3.44 15.43 -21.82
N ALA A 103 2.87 15.95 -20.74
CA ALA A 103 2.15 17.22 -20.77
C ALA A 103 3.12 18.42 -20.64
N ASN A 104 3.04 19.36 -21.59
CA ASN A 104 3.96 20.50 -21.69
C ASN A 104 4.00 21.38 -20.42
N TRP A 105 2.90 21.51 -19.69
CA TRP A 105 2.85 22.31 -18.47
C TRP A 105 3.76 21.76 -17.36
N ALA A 106 4.05 20.46 -17.38
CA ALA A 106 4.90 19.78 -16.40
C ALA A 106 6.39 19.82 -16.76
N SER A 107 6.76 20.38 -17.92
CA SER A 107 8.15 20.44 -18.39
C SER A 107 9.10 21.14 -17.40
N GLY A 108 8.58 22.11 -16.64
CA GLY A 108 9.36 22.80 -15.60
C GLY A 108 9.79 21.91 -14.42
N LEU A 109 9.23 20.71 -14.26
CA LEU A 109 9.63 19.75 -13.21
C LEU A 109 10.93 19.01 -13.57
N THR A 110 11.29 18.93 -14.86
CA THR A 110 12.50 18.28 -15.36
C THR A 110 13.21 19.22 -16.33
N PRO A 111 13.82 20.31 -15.84
CA PRO A 111 14.51 21.29 -16.69
C PRO A 111 15.78 20.71 -17.33
N GLU A 112 16.39 19.69 -16.70
CA GLU A 112 17.54 19.00 -17.25
C GLU A 112 17.15 18.04 -18.37
N GLN A 113 17.91 18.05 -19.46
CA GLN A 113 17.73 17.16 -20.62
C GLN A 113 18.43 15.82 -20.45
N SER A 114 18.58 15.34 -19.20
CA SER A 114 19.27 14.09 -18.88
C SER A 114 18.50 13.28 -17.84
N CYS A 115 18.65 11.96 -17.87
CA CYS A 115 18.02 11.07 -16.91
C CYS A 115 18.79 11.08 -15.57
N PRO A 116 18.12 11.32 -14.43
CA PRO A 116 18.78 11.25 -13.12
C PRO A 116 19.25 9.81 -12.81
N ARG A 117 20.54 9.63 -12.53
CA ARG A 117 21.09 8.30 -12.15
C ARG A 117 20.52 7.74 -10.86
N ALA A 118 19.95 8.58 -9.99
CA ALA A 118 19.27 8.14 -8.78
C ALA A 118 18.05 7.26 -9.07
N LEU A 119 17.55 7.25 -10.31
CA LEU A 119 16.43 6.43 -10.78
C LEU A 119 16.87 5.14 -11.47
N ASP A 120 18.17 4.81 -11.46
CA ASP A 120 18.68 3.56 -12.03
C ASP A 120 18.08 2.35 -11.31
N GLY A 121 17.78 1.28 -12.05
CA GLY A 121 17.20 0.04 -11.55
C GLY A 121 15.80 -0.25 -12.08
N ALA A 122 15.23 -1.37 -11.64
CA ALA A 122 13.89 -1.79 -12.02
C ALA A 122 12.85 -1.19 -11.08
N TRP A 123 11.76 -0.65 -11.65
CA TRP A 123 10.66 -0.07 -10.91
C TRP A 123 9.36 -0.85 -11.14
N LEU A 124 8.54 -0.92 -10.11
CA LEU A 124 7.20 -1.47 -10.16
C LEU A 124 6.20 -0.38 -9.77
N MET A 125 5.07 -0.33 -10.47
CA MET A 125 3.91 0.43 -10.05
C MET A 125 2.94 -0.51 -9.33
N VAL A 126 2.39 -0.04 -8.21
CA VAL A 126 1.33 -0.74 -7.48
C VAL A 126 0.05 0.07 -7.59
N SER A 127 -1.02 -0.54 -8.11
CA SER A 127 -2.36 0.04 -8.11
C SER A 127 -3.25 -0.75 -7.18
N MET A 128 -3.95 -0.05 -6.28
CA MET A 128 -4.84 -0.67 -5.31
C MET A 128 -6.18 0.04 -5.32
N SER A 129 -7.26 -0.73 -5.40
CA SER A 129 -8.61 -0.20 -5.42
C SER A 129 -9.54 -1.03 -4.53
N SER A 130 -10.51 -0.35 -3.93
CA SER A 130 -11.53 -0.97 -3.10
C SER A 130 -12.74 -0.06 -3.03
N SER A 131 -13.93 -0.64 -2.92
CA SER A 131 -15.17 0.08 -2.64
C SER A 131 -15.26 0.55 -1.18
N TYR A 132 -14.39 0.04 -0.30
CA TYR A 132 -14.37 0.40 1.11
C TYR A 132 -13.48 1.62 1.31
N THR A 133 -14.09 2.71 1.75
CA THR A 133 -13.41 3.97 1.98
C THR A 133 -12.48 3.86 3.19
N ILE A 134 -11.25 4.31 3.00
CA ILE A 134 -10.43 4.73 4.13
C ILE A 134 -11.08 6.02 4.65
N PRO A 135 -11.50 6.12 5.92
CA PRO A 135 -11.99 7.37 6.48
C PRO A 135 -10.81 8.34 6.65
N ALA A 136 -10.35 8.91 5.54
CA ALA A 136 -9.29 9.92 5.47
C ALA A 136 -9.75 11.18 4.73
N CYS A 137 -10.89 11.12 4.03
CA CYS A 137 -11.51 12.25 3.33
C CYS A 137 -12.89 12.56 3.92
N LEU A 138 -12.98 12.75 5.24
CA LEU A 138 -14.01 13.65 5.73
C LEU A 138 -13.54 15.06 5.34
N PRO A 139 -14.37 15.87 4.66
CA PRO A 139 -14.00 17.26 4.41
C PRO A 139 -13.66 17.90 5.75
N TRP A 140 -12.50 18.56 5.82
CA TRP A 140 -12.25 19.58 6.84
C TRP A 140 -13.53 20.39 6.96
N ALA A 141 -14.18 20.35 8.13
CA ALA A 141 -15.40 21.08 8.36
C ALA A 141 -15.10 22.55 8.05
N ALA A 142 -15.62 23.05 6.93
CA ALA A 142 -15.66 24.47 6.69
C ALA A 142 -16.49 25.05 7.84
N GLU A 143 -15.80 25.69 8.76
CA GLU A 143 -16.41 26.43 9.86
C GLU A 143 -17.50 27.33 9.28
N PRO A 144 -18.75 27.25 9.75
CA PRO A 144 -19.82 28.07 9.22
C PRO A 144 -19.52 29.52 9.61
N ARG A 145 -19.03 30.32 8.65
CA ARG A 145 -19.03 31.77 8.79
C ARG A 145 -20.49 32.21 8.89
N SER A 146 -20.88 32.65 10.07
CA SER A 146 -22.17 33.29 10.33
C SER A 146 -22.35 34.51 9.42
N PRO A 147 -23.50 34.68 8.74
CA PRO A 147 -23.75 35.86 7.94
C PRO A 147 -24.42 36.94 8.79
N TRP A 148 -23.66 37.59 9.67
CA TRP A 148 -24.05 38.88 10.27
C TRP A 148 -22.82 39.71 10.60
N ARG A 149 -22.33 40.47 9.62
CA ARG A 149 -21.90 41.86 9.80
C ARG A 149 -21.78 42.57 8.45
#